data_AF-A0A963EDJ8-F1
#
_entry.id   AF-A0A963EDJ8-F1
#
_cell.length_a   1.000
_cell.length_b   1.000
_cell.length_c   1.000
_cell.angle_alpha   90.00
_cell.angle_beta   90.00
_cell.angle_gamma   90.00
#
_symmetry.space_group_name_H-M   'P 1'
#
loop_
_entity.id
_entity.type
_entity.pdbx_description
1 polymer ?
#
loop_
_entity_poly.entity_id
_entity_poly.type
_entity_poly.pdbx_seq_one_letter_code
_entity_poly.pdbx_strand_id
1 'polypeptide(L)' 'MISIWPVTRPFLILVALSLLVACGGSKEDRKTKYFQRGMELYQQGNYVKARLEFKNVLQIDPSDVEGYYMFGQ' A
#
# COMPACT_ATOMS: atom_id res chain seq x y z
N MET A 1 -37.17 25.93 -23.76
CA MET A 1 -36.33 25.56 -22.61
C MET A 1 -35.88 24.12 -22.81
N ILE A 2 -34.64 23.93 -23.25
CA ILE A 2 -34.10 22.61 -23.61
C ILE A 2 -33.87 21.84 -22.31
N SER A 3 -34.53 20.70 -22.14
CA SER A 3 -34.36 19.81 -20.99
C SER A 3 -33.04 19.05 -21.11
N ILE A 4 -31.97 19.58 -20.50
CA ILE A 4 -30.60 19.02 -20.45
C ILE A 4 -30.51 17.83 -19.45
N TRP A 5 -31.65 17.42 -18.88
CA TRP A 5 -31.76 16.39 -17.83
C TRP A 5 -31.42 14.94 -18.22
N PRO A 6 -31.59 14.44 -19.47
CA PRO A 6 -31.35 13.02 -19.76
C PRO A 6 -29.85 12.69 -19.90
N VAL A 7 -29.00 13.65 -20.27
CA VAL A 7 -27.56 13.43 -20.52
C VAL A 7 -26.70 13.68 -19.28
N THR A 8 -27.16 14.53 -18.36
CA THR A 8 -26.44 14.87 -17.13
C THR A 8 -26.48 13.75 -16.07
N ARG A 9 -27.56 12.96 -16.03
CA ARG A 9 -27.70 11.80 -15.11
C ARG A 9 -26.69 10.67 -15.36
N PRO A 10 -26.51 10.12 -16.58
CA PRO A 10 -25.53 9.07 -16.82
C PRO A 10 -24.09 9.57 -16.66
N PHE A 11 -23.83 10.85 -16.95
CA PHE A 11 -22.51 11.45 -16.74
C PHE A 11 -22.10 11.47 -15.26
N LEU A 12 -23.01 11.85 -14.37
CA LEU A 12 -22.77 11.81 -12.92
C LEU A 12 -22.57 10.37 -12.40
N ILE A 13 -23.28 9.39 -12.97
CA ILE A 13 -23.11 7.97 -12.62
C ILE A 13 -21.74 7.45 -13.07
N LEU A 14 -21.28 7.81 -14.27
CA LEU A 14 -19.97 7.42 -14.79
C LEU A 14 -18.80 8.04 -14.00
N VAL A 15 -18.94 9.30 -13.59
CA VAL A 15 -17.96 9.97 -12.71
C VAL A 15 -17.96 9.36 -11.30
N ALA A 16 -19.11 8.94 -10.78
CA ALA A 16 -19.17 8.23 -9.50
C ALA A 16 -18.54 6.83 -9.59
N LEU A 17 -18.70 6.11 -10.71
CA LEU A 17 -18.08 4.79 -10.93
C LEU A 17 -16.55 4.86 -11.05
N SER A 18 -16.00 5.91 -11.68
CA SER A 18 -14.55 6.04 -11.83
C SER A 18 -13.82 6.29 -10.51
N LEU A 19 -14.50 6.89 -9.51
CA LEU A 19 -13.96 7.12 -8.18
C LEU A 19 -13.79 5.83 -7.34
N LEU A 20 -14.51 4.74 -7.68
CA LEU A 20 -14.41 3.46 -6.96
C LEU A 20 -13.14 2.67 -7.30
N VAL A 21 -12.47 2.98 -8.41
CA VAL A 21 -11.27 2.26 -8.89
C VAL A 21 -9.96 2.80 -8.27
N ALA A 22 -10.02 3.92 -7.55
CA ALA A 22 -8.82 4.59 -7.03
C ALA A 22 -8.23 4.00 -5.73
N CYS A 23 -8.84 2.96 -5.14
CA CYS A 23 -8.44 2.41 -3.84
C CYS A 23 -7.84 1.00 -3.98
N GLY A 24 -6.67 0.88 -4.60
CA GLY A 24 -6.10 -0.41 -5.01
C GLY A 24 -4.64 -0.68 -4.66
N GLY A 25 -4.03 0.05 -3.71
CA GLY A 25 -2.74 -0.35 -3.14
C GLY A 25 -3.01 -1.26 -1.95
N SER A 26 -3.01 -2.58 -2.14
CA SER A 26 -3.33 -3.52 -1.06
C SER A 26 -2.34 -3.34 0.10
N LYS A 27 -2.80 -3.54 1.34
CA LYS A 27 -1.91 -3.48 2.52
C LYS A 27 -0.75 -4.48 2.37
N GLU A 28 -1.03 -5.62 1.74
CA GLU A 28 -0.06 -6.69 1.50
C GLU A 28 1.07 -6.28 0.55
N ASP A 29 0.77 -5.52 -0.50
CA ASP A 29 1.80 -5.02 -1.42
C ASP A 29 2.79 -4.09 -0.71
N ARG A 30 2.28 -3.23 0.19
CA ARG A 30 3.14 -2.34 0.98
C ARG A 30 4.01 -3.13 1.95
N LYS A 31 3.44 -4.12 2.64
CA LYS A 31 4.18 -5.00 3.55
C LYS A 31 5.34 -5.69 2.82
N THR A 32 5.04 -6.33 1.70
CA THR A 32 6.03 -7.03 0.85
C THR A 32 7.13 -6.08 0.38
N LYS A 33 6.77 -4.88 -0.06
CA LYS A 33 7.75 -3.87 -0.52
C LYS A 33 8.71 -3.44 0.58
N TYR A 34 8.22 -3.19 1.80
CA TYR A 34 9.08 -2.85 2.93
C TYR A 34 9.98 -4.02 3.33
N PHE A 35 9.45 -5.24 3.33
CA PHE A 35 10.22 -6.43 3.65
C PHE A 35 11.38 -6.65 2.67
N GLN A 36 11.10 -6.63 1.36
CA GLN A 36 12.14 -6.81 0.33
C GLN A 36 13.23 -5.74 0.42
N ARG A 37 12.84 -4.47 0.62
CA ARG A 37 13.81 -3.38 0.79
C ARG A 37 14.65 -3.56 2.05
N GLY A 38 14.06 -4.03 3.14
CA GLY A 38 14.78 -4.39 4.36
C GLY A 38 15.82 -5.47 4.10
N MET A 39 15.47 -6.52 3.36
CA MET A 39 16.39 -7.60 2.98
C MET A 39 17.54 -7.11 2.10
N GLU A 40 17.27 -6.26 1.11
CA GLU A 40 18.31 -5.65 0.27
C GLU A 40 19.32 -4.84 1.11
N LEU A 41 18.81 -4.01 2.02
CA LEU A 41 19.65 -3.21 2.93
C LEU A 41 20.43 -4.09 3.89
N TYR A 42 19.84 -5.18 4.37
CA TYR A 42 20.48 -6.16 5.24
C TYR A 42 21.66 -6.85 4.53
N GLN A 43 21.45 -7.28 3.28
CA GLN A 43 22.50 -7.88 2.45
C GLN A 43 23.63 -6.90 2.13
N GLN A 44 23.32 -5.61 2.03
CA GLN A 44 24.32 -4.53 1.88
C GLN A 44 25.05 -4.19 3.19
N GLY A 45 24.73 -4.84 4.31
CA GLY A 45 25.29 -4.54 5.63
C GLY A 45 24.75 -3.25 6.26
N ASN A 46 23.71 -2.64 5.68
CA ASN A 46 23.09 -1.42 6.20
C ASN A 46 21.99 -1.75 7.23
N TYR A 47 22.39 -2.37 8.34
CA TYR A 47 21.46 -2.90 9.35
C TYR A 47 20.56 -1.84 9.96
N VAL A 48 21.03 -0.60 10.14
CA VAL A 48 20.23 0.49 10.69
C VAL A 48 19.03 0.81 9.80
N LYS A 49 19.25 0.91 8.48
CA LYS A 49 18.16 1.15 7.53
C LYS A 49 17.30 -0.09 7.34
N ALA A 50 17.90 -1.28 7.28
CA ALA A 50 17.17 -2.54 7.18
C ALA A 50 16.15 -2.68 8.32
N ARG A 51 16.60 -2.44 9.56
CA ARG A 51 15.75 -2.48 10.75
C ARG A 51 14.60 -1.48 10.71
N LEU A 52 14.81 -0.29 10.12
CA LEU A 52 13.74 0.68 9.92
C LEU A 52 12.67 0.14 8.96
N GLU A 53 13.08 -0.53 7.87
CA GLU A 53 12.12 -1.12 6.93
C GLU A 53 11.37 -2.32 7.54
N PHE A 54 12.03 -3.17 8.33
CA PHE A 54 11.35 -4.23 9.08
C PHE A 54 10.38 -3.66 10.13
N LYS A 55 10.68 -2.51 10.75
CA LYS A 55 9.71 -1.80 11.59
C LYS A 55 8.48 -1.35 10.80
N ASN A 56 8.63 -0.97 9.54
CA ASN A 56 7.50 -0.57 8.68
C ASN A 56 6.62 -1.77 8.32
N VAL A 57 7.20 -2.97 8.16
CA VAL A 57 6.45 -4.24 8.03
C VAL A 57 5.53 -4.43 9.25
N LEU A 58 6.09 -4.33 10.45
CA LEU A 58 5.36 -4.51 11.71
C LEU A 58 4.30 -3.43 11.99
N GLN A 59 4.46 -2.23 11.42
CA GLN A 59 3.42 -1.19 11.49
C GLN A 59 2.21 -1.53 10.61
N ILE A 60 2.41 -2.31 9.54
CA ILE A 60 1.33 -2.73 8.64
C ILE A 60 0.67 -4.02 9.14
N ASP A 61 1.49 -4.99 9.51
CA ASP A 61 1.08 -6.26 10.09
C ASP A 61 1.82 -6.50 11.41
N PRO A 62 1.23 -6.11 12.55
CA PRO A 62 1.82 -6.30 13.87
C PRO A 62 1.97 -7.75 14.31
N SER A 63 1.46 -8.72 13.52
CA SER A 63 1.56 -10.16 13.76
C SER A 63 2.53 -10.88 12.83
N ASP A 64 3.21 -10.15 11.93
CA ASP A 64 4.13 -10.72 10.96
C ASP A 64 5.37 -11.32 11.64
N VAL A 65 5.42 -12.66 11.68
CA VAL A 65 6.45 -13.43 12.38
C VAL A 65 7.84 -13.16 11.79
N GLU A 66 7.92 -13.08 10.46
CA GLU A 66 9.19 -12.87 9.76
C GLU A 66 9.70 -11.43 9.96
N GLY A 67 8.81 -10.44 9.95
CA GLY A 67 9.10 -9.06 10.28
C GLY A 67 9.70 -8.90 11.68
N TYR A 68 9.18 -9.61 12.69
CA TYR A 68 9.78 -9.60 14.04
C TYR A 68 11.15 -10.26 14.08
N TYR A 69 11.30 -11.40 13.40
CA TYR A 69 12.58 -12.11 13.33
C TYR A 69 13.66 -11.22 12.73
N MET A 70 13.37 -10.58 11.60
CA MET A 70 14.33 -9.70 10.92
C MET A 70 14.54 -8.37 11.65
N PHE A 71 13.54 -7.85 12.37
CA PHE A 71 13.70 -6.64 13.20
C PHE A 71 14.64 -6.84 14.40
N GLY A 72 14.82 -8.09 14.84
CA GLY A 72 15.69 -8.49 15.95
C GLY A 72 17.13 -8.83 15.56
N GLN A 73 17.44 -8.99 14.28
CA GLN A 73 18.80 -9.21 13.75
C GLN A 73 19.57 -7.90 13.62
#